data_AF-A0A0F9STK0-F1
#
_entry.id   AF-A0A0F9STK0-F1
#
_cell.length_a   1.000
_cell.length_b   1.000
_cell.length_c   1.000
_cell.angle_alpha   90.00
_cell.angle_beta   90.00
_cell.angle_gamma   90.00
#
_symmetry.space_group_name_H-M   'P 1'
#
loop_
_entity.id
_entity.type
_entity.pdbx_description
1 polymer ?
#
loop_
_entity_poly.entity_id
_entity_poly.type
_entity_poly.pdbx_seq_one_letter_code
_entity_poly.pdbx_strand_id
1 'polypeptide(L)'
;MPDEKRILCGVPIPPNFMADARVVAQVEAWHAAGDGVESYYPTTRSAESGQHKIVHFALYAKPRATHILFLDYDVIPRPNTLKRLLSHDKDIISGVYPIYKNRKIVWCLSTEEPFAAMSINDIPNNIFKAKTICNGMMLVKTEVFDKLEWPYWESKWKPGGYEILGADVHFCMKARDAGFDLWVDPKVKCEHIKSVGLLGIAKTYIMKGK
;
A
#
# COMPACT_ATOMS: atom_id res chain seq x y z
N MET A 1 -17.98 12.58 -20.03
CA MET A 1 -16.77 12.08 -20.69
C MET A 1 -16.29 10.86 -19.91
N PRO A 2 -16.55 9.63 -20.39
CA PRO A 2 -16.28 8.40 -19.62
C PRO A 2 -14.79 8.01 -19.53
N ASP A 3 -13.92 8.58 -20.37
CA ASP A 3 -12.56 8.07 -20.59
C ASP A 3 -11.45 8.77 -19.79
N GLU A 4 -11.78 9.78 -18.97
CA GLU A 4 -10.76 10.49 -18.19
C GLU A 4 -10.45 9.73 -16.89
N LYS A 5 -9.22 9.20 -16.80
CA LYS A 5 -8.73 8.55 -15.58
C LYS A 5 -8.65 9.60 -14.47
N ARG A 6 -9.41 9.36 -13.40
CA ARG A 6 -9.32 10.10 -12.12
C ARG A 6 -8.66 9.21 -11.09
N ILE A 7 -7.51 9.61 -10.59
CA ILE A 7 -6.68 8.81 -9.70
C ILE A 7 -6.62 9.47 -8.34
N LEU A 8 -7.05 8.77 -7.30
CA LEU A 8 -6.80 9.18 -5.93
C LEU A 8 -5.48 8.54 -5.44
N CYS A 9 -4.47 9.34 -5.16
CA CYS A 9 -3.26 8.92 -4.46
C CYS A 9 -3.48 9.05 -2.94
N GLY A 10 -3.77 7.93 -2.28
CA GLY A 10 -4.05 7.87 -0.86
C GLY A 10 -2.81 7.47 -0.05
N VAL A 11 -2.41 8.33 0.88
CA VAL A 11 -1.26 8.12 1.76
C VAL A 11 -1.70 8.18 3.23
N PRO A 12 -1.96 7.05 3.90
CA PRO A 12 -2.36 7.08 5.29
C PRO A 12 -1.17 7.55 6.15
N ILE A 13 -1.38 8.58 6.96
CA ILE A 13 -0.34 9.14 7.82
C ILE A 13 -0.66 8.93 9.31
N PRO A 14 0.34 8.68 10.16
CA PRO A 14 0.15 8.59 11.60
C PRO A 14 -0.32 9.92 12.21
N PRO A 15 -0.88 9.93 13.44
CA PRO A 15 -1.47 11.13 14.04
C PRO A 15 -0.46 12.25 14.35
N ASN A 16 0.84 11.96 14.28
CA ASN A 16 1.92 12.93 14.40
C ASN A 16 2.35 13.52 13.04
N PHE A 17 1.60 13.25 11.96
CA PHE A 17 1.86 13.75 10.60
C PHE A 17 3.22 13.35 10.03
N MET A 18 3.81 12.28 10.54
CA MET A 18 5.07 11.77 10.01
C MET A 18 4.85 11.22 8.59
N ALA A 19 5.56 11.80 7.63
CA ALA A 19 5.62 11.33 6.25
C ALA A 19 7.02 11.65 5.69
N ASP A 20 7.55 10.79 4.84
CA ASP A 20 8.80 11.10 4.12
C ASP A 20 8.51 12.20 3.09
N ALA A 21 9.28 13.29 3.16
CA ALA A 21 9.08 14.44 2.28
C ALA A 21 9.21 14.08 0.78
N ARG A 22 9.98 13.04 0.44
CA ARG A 22 10.10 12.55 -0.95
C ARG A 22 8.82 11.88 -1.44
N VAL A 23 8.12 11.18 -0.55
CA VAL A 23 6.81 10.58 -0.85
C VAL A 23 5.79 11.67 -1.13
N VAL A 24 5.67 12.64 -0.20
CA VAL A 24 4.75 13.77 -0.34
C VAL A 24 5.06 14.58 -1.59
N ALA A 25 6.32 14.96 -1.81
CA ALA A 25 6.73 15.72 -2.99
C ALA A 25 6.42 14.99 -4.29
N GLN A 26 6.59 13.66 -4.34
CA GLN A 26 6.29 12.88 -5.54
C GLN A 26 4.79 12.80 -5.82
N VAL A 27 3.96 12.64 -4.78
CA VAL A 27 2.49 12.64 -4.92
C VAL A 27 1.97 14.01 -5.34
N GLU A 28 2.47 15.09 -4.70
CA GLU A 28 2.09 16.45 -5.08
C GLU A 28 2.59 16.84 -6.47
N ALA A 29 3.73 16.33 -6.92
CA ALA A 29 4.18 16.51 -8.29
C ALA A 29 3.24 15.83 -9.30
N TRP A 30 2.70 14.64 -8.99
CA TRP A 30 1.69 14.00 -9.83
C TRP A 30 0.36 14.75 -9.82
N HIS A 31 -0.08 15.26 -8.66
CA HIS A 31 -1.26 16.11 -8.55
C HIS A 31 -1.10 17.37 -9.42
N ALA A 32 0.00 18.10 -9.25
CA ALA A 32 0.25 19.37 -9.93
C ALA A 32 0.44 19.23 -11.45
N ALA A 33 0.78 18.05 -11.96
CA ALA A 33 0.93 17.80 -13.39
C ALA A 33 -0.39 17.94 -14.17
N GLY A 34 -1.54 17.88 -13.49
CA GLY A 34 -2.86 18.07 -14.11
C GLY A 34 -3.43 16.83 -14.81
N ASP A 35 -2.82 15.66 -14.64
CA ASP A 35 -3.22 14.39 -15.29
C ASP A 35 -4.37 13.66 -14.56
N GLY A 36 -5.30 14.41 -13.93
CA GLY A 36 -6.44 13.83 -13.20
C GLY A 36 -6.07 13.14 -11.88
N VAL A 37 -4.94 13.50 -11.27
CA VAL A 37 -4.47 12.97 -9.99
C VAL A 37 -4.89 13.89 -8.84
N GLU A 38 -5.51 13.31 -7.81
CA GLU A 38 -5.84 13.98 -6.55
C GLU A 38 -5.07 13.30 -5.41
N SER A 39 -4.59 14.08 -4.45
CA SER A 39 -3.84 13.57 -3.29
C SER A 39 -4.70 13.58 -2.03
N TYR A 40 -4.60 12.53 -1.21
CA TYR A 40 -5.34 12.43 0.03
C TYR A 40 -4.51 11.80 1.15
N TYR A 41 -4.34 12.54 2.25
CA TYR A 41 -3.48 12.16 3.38
C TYR A 41 -4.28 11.99 4.68
N PRO A 42 -5.06 10.90 4.84
CA PRO A 42 -5.85 10.72 6.04
C PRO A 42 -4.97 10.40 7.25
N THR A 43 -5.17 11.16 8.33
CA THR A 43 -4.60 10.80 9.62
C THR A 43 -5.30 9.57 10.19
N THR A 44 -4.52 8.59 10.64
CA THR A 44 -5.04 7.31 11.11
C THR A 44 -4.28 6.75 12.30
N ARG A 45 -4.94 5.91 13.09
CA ARG A 45 -4.35 5.16 14.21
C ARG A 45 -3.99 3.72 13.85
N SER A 46 -4.45 3.23 12.70
CA SER A 46 -4.10 1.92 12.14
C SER A 46 -4.04 1.98 10.62
N ALA A 47 -3.29 1.07 10.00
CA ALA A 47 -3.20 0.98 8.55
C ALA A 47 -4.58 0.74 7.90
N GLU A 48 -5.35 -0.19 8.48
CA GLU A 48 -6.71 -0.56 8.02
C GLU A 48 -7.66 0.65 8.00
N SER A 49 -7.69 1.43 9.08
CA SER A 49 -8.55 2.61 9.15
C SER A 49 -8.14 3.66 8.11
N GLY A 50 -6.84 3.79 7.82
CA GLY A 50 -6.34 4.65 6.76
C GLY A 50 -6.84 4.19 5.38
N GLN A 51 -6.68 2.90 5.08
CA GLN A 51 -7.13 2.30 3.83
C GLN A 51 -8.64 2.45 3.63
N HIS A 52 -9.45 2.22 4.68
CA HIS A 52 -10.91 2.40 4.60
C HIS A 52 -11.30 3.86 4.34
N LYS A 53 -10.62 4.83 4.96
CA LYS A 53 -10.84 6.26 4.69
C LYS A 53 -10.52 6.63 3.25
N ILE A 54 -9.42 6.10 2.71
CA ILE A 54 -9.02 6.31 1.31
C ILE A 54 -10.10 5.77 0.36
N VAL A 55 -10.55 4.53 0.58
CA VAL A 55 -11.63 3.95 -0.25
C VAL A 55 -12.90 4.77 -0.14
N HIS A 56 -13.32 5.13 1.07
CA HIS A 56 -14.51 5.96 1.27
C HIS A 56 -14.40 7.29 0.50
N PHE A 57 -13.26 7.98 0.61
CA PHE A 57 -13.04 9.23 -0.15
C PHE A 57 -13.12 8.98 -1.66
N ALA A 58 -12.42 7.95 -2.17
CA ALA A 58 -12.41 7.63 -3.60
C ALA A 58 -13.80 7.33 -4.18
N LEU A 59 -14.64 6.59 -3.43
CA LEU A 59 -15.97 6.16 -3.89
C LEU A 59 -17.01 7.28 -3.83
N TYR A 60 -16.93 8.15 -2.83
CA TYR A 60 -17.99 9.13 -2.53
C TYR A 60 -17.62 10.58 -2.86
N ALA A 61 -16.35 10.91 -3.10
CA ALA A 61 -15.96 12.20 -3.65
C ALA A 61 -16.61 12.44 -5.02
N LYS A 62 -16.77 13.72 -5.36
CA LYS A 62 -17.40 14.15 -6.62
C LYS A 62 -16.40 15.01 -7.40
N PRO A 63 -15.95 14.57 -8.58
CA PRO A 63 -16.28 13.31 -9.26
C PRO A 63 -15.67 12.05 -8.58
N ARG A 64 -16.33 10.89 -8.72
CA ARG A 64 -15.83 9.61 -8.19
C ARG A 64 -14.51 9.23 -8.87
N ALA A 65 -13.53 8.79 -8.08
CA ALA A 65 -12.25 8.30 -8.60
C ALA A 65 -12.45 7.01 -9.40
N THR A 66 -11.64 6.83 -10.43
CA THR A 66 -11.59 5.59 -11.24
C THR A 66 -10.55 4.60 -10.71
N HIS A 67 -9.48 5.13 -10.11
CA HIS A 67 -8.38 4.36 -9.55
C HIS A 67 -7.99 4.92 -8.19
N ILE A 68 -7.48 4.04 -7.33
CA ILE A 68 -6.85 4.38 -6.06
C ILE A 68 -5.42 3.88 -6.12
N LEU A 69 -4.44 4.77 -5.94
CA LEU A 69 -3.07 4.38 -5.61
C LEU A 69 -2.91 4.43 -4.08
N PHE A 70 -2.81 3.27 -3.45
CA PHE A 70 -2.37 3.15 -2.07
C PHE A 70 -0.85 3.24 -2.01
N LEU A 71 -0.37 4.14 -1.15
CA LEU A 71 1.05 4.42 -0.97
C LEU A 71 1.35 4.65 0.51
N ASP A 72 2.29 3.90 1.06
CA ASP A 72 2.72 4.12 2.45
C ASP A 72 3.59 5.39 2.53
N TYR A 73 3.49 6.11 3.64
CA TYR A 73 4.17 7.40 3.84
C TYR A 73 5.71 7.30 3.88
N ASP A 74 6.26 6.09 3.94
CA ASP A 74 7.68 5.75 4.01
C ASP A 74 8.13 4.83 2.85
N VAL A 75 7.28 4.60 1.85
CA VAL A 75 7.61 3.86 0.61
C VAL A 75 7.78 4.84 -0.53
N ILE A 76 8.99 4.97 -1.07
CA ILE A 76 9.33 6.03 -2.03
C ILE A 76 9.18 5.53 -3.47
N PRO A 77 8.21 6.05 -4.23
CA PRO A 77 8.08 5.74 -5.65
C PRO A 77 9.14 6.44 -6.49
N ARG A 78 9.39 5.88 -7.68
CA ARG A 78 10.05 6.60 -8.77
C ARG A 78 9.06 7.53 -9.49
N PRO A 79 9.50 8.60 -10.15
CA PRO A 79 8.62 9.54 -10.84
C PRO A 79 7.67 8.91 -11.86
N ASN A 80 8.10 7.85 -12.56
CA ASN A 80 7.31 7.16 -13.57
C ASN A 80 6.43 6.02 -13.02
N THR A 81 6.39 5.81 -11.70
CA THR A 81 5.69 4.68 -11.05
C THR A 81 4.21 4.65 -11.41
N LEU A 82 3.48 5.74 -11.15
CA LEU A 82 2.04 5.81 -11.41
C LEU A 82 1.72 5.56 -12.89
N LYS A 83 2.41 6.25 -13.80
CA LYS A 83 2.25 6.07 -15.25
C LYS A 83 2.47 4.62 -15.68
N ARG A 84 3.49 3.96 -15.13
CA ARG A 84 3.81 2.56 -15.43
C ARG A 84 2.73 1.61 -14.95
N LEU A 85 2.26 1.75 -13.70
CA LEU A 85 1.17 0.93 -13.17
C LEU A 85 -0.12 1.10 -13.99
N LEU A 86 -0.47 2.35 -14.33
CA LEU A 86 -1.65 2.67 -15.15
C LEU A 86 -1.59 2.10 -16.57
N SER A 87 -0.38 1.90 -17.13
CA SER A 87 -0.21 1.37 -18.48
C SER A 87 -0.49 -0.13 -18.62
N HIS A 88 -0.52 -0.87 -17.51
CA HIS A 88 -0.80 -2.31 -17.52
C HIS A 88 -2.30 -2.64 -17.58
N ASP A 89 -3.16 -1.66 -17.30
CA ASP A 89 -4.62 -1.80 -17.27
C ASP A 89 -5.10 -3.07 -16.55
N LYS A 90 -4.69 -3.20 -15.28
CA LYS A 90 -5.11 -4.28 -14.39
C LYS A 90 -6.02 -3.74 -13.32
N ASP A 91 -6.97 -4.56 -12.90
CA ASP A 91 -7.92 -4.19 -11.84
C ASP A 91 -7.19 -3.99 -10.51
N ILE A 92 -6.17 -4.82 -10.26
CA ILE A 92 -5.27 -4.73 -9.10
C ILE A 92 -3.83 -4.99 -9.59
N ILE A 93 -2.94 -4.04 -9.36
CA ILE A 93 -1.51 -4.18 -9.65
C ILE A 93 -0.64 -3.49 -8.60
N SER A 94 0.45 -4.12 -8.21
CA SER A 94 1.37 -3.62 -7.20
C SER A 94 2.80 -3.49 -7.73
N GLY A 95 3.53 -2.52 -7.17
CA GLY A 95 4.99 -2.50 -7.21
C GLY A 95 5.58 -3.36 -6.10
N VAL A 96 6.89 -3.30 -5.93
CA VAL A 96 7.59 -4.08 -4.90
C VAL A 96 8.50 -3.19 -4.06
N TYR A 97 8.55 -3.50 -2.78
CA TYR A 97 9.42 -2.85 -1.81
C TYR A 97 9.88 -3.86 -0.75
N PRO A 98 11.11 -3.73 -0.24
CA PRO A 98 11.63 -4.64 0.76
C PRO A 98 11.06 -4.35 2.15
N ILE A 99 10.96 -5.37 2.98
CA ILE A 99 10.63 -5.28 4.41
C ILE A 99 11.66 -6.05 5.23
N TYR A 100 11.82 -5.65 6.49
CA TYR A 100 12.58 -6.41 7.47
C TYR A 100 11.65 -7.35 8.24
N LYS A 101 11.76 -8.65 8.01
CA LYS A 101 10.95 -9.70 8.66
C LYS A 101 11.85 -10.89 9.02
N ASN A 102 11.69 -11.44 10.21
CA ASN A 102 12.45 -12.62 10.68
C ASN A 102 13.97 -12.49 10.49
N ARG A 103 14.54 -11.32 10.80
CA ARG A 103 15.98 -11.00 10.66
C ARG A 103 16.51 -11.06 9.22
N LYS A 104 15.63 -10.97 8.22
CA LYS A 104 15.96 -10.97 6.80
C LYS A 104 15.31 -9.78 6.11
N ILE A 105 15.93 -9.35 5.01
CA ILE A 105 15.33 -8.43 4.04
C ILE A 105 14.67 -9.26 2.94
N VAL A 106 13.37 -9.07 2.76
CA VAL A 106 12.50 -9.83 1.86
C VAL A 106 11.52 -8.89 1.16
N TRP A 107 10.92 -9.28 0.05
CA TRP A 107 9.89 -8.48 -0.62
C TRP A 107 8.57 -8.52 0.18
N CYS A 108 7.83 -7.40 0.25
CA CYS A 108 6.48 -7.35 0.84
C CYS A 108 5.44 -7.93 -0.12
N LEU A 109 5.52 -9.23 -0.39
CA LEU A 109 4.54 -9.99 -1.15
C LEU A 109 4.74 -11.49 -0.93
N SER A 110 3.75 -12.28 -1.30
CA SER A 110 3.80 -13.75 -1.31
C SER A 110 3.19 -14.30 -2.59
N THR A 111 3.79 -15.33 -3.16
CA THR A 111 3.20 -16.19 -4.22
C THR A 111 2.61 -17.47 -3.66
N GLU A 112 2.69 -17.66 -2.33
CA GLU A 112 2.27 -18.86 -1.61
C GLU A 112 1.13 -18.58 -0.64
N GLU A 113 0.39 -19.64 -0.29
CA GLU A 113 -0.58 -19.69 0.81
C GLU A 113 -0.24 -20.90 1.72
N PRO A 114 -0.04 -20.72 3.03
CA PRO A 114 -0.12 -19.45 3.79
C PRO A 114 0.97 -18.44 3.40
N PHE A 115 0.81 -17.19 3.84
CA PHE A 115 1.72 -16.08 3.49
C PHE A 115 3.19 -16.42 3.82
N ALA A 116 4.04 -16.45 2.80
CA ALA A 116 5.48 -16.57 2.91
C ALA A 116 6.14 -15.42 2.12
N ALA A 117 6.84 -14.53 2.83
CA ALA A 117 7.47 -13.38 2.19
C ALA A 117 8.56 -13.83 1.22
N MET A 118 8.50 -13.35 -0.02
CA MET A 118 9.44 -13.73 -1.08
C MET A 118 10.86 -13.24 -0.78
N SER A 119 11.85 -14.10 -0.97
CA SER A 119 13.28 -13.74 -0.85
C SER A 119 13.65 -12.61 -1.80
N ILE A 120 14.61 -11.76 -1.42
CA ILE A 120 15.06 -10.66 -2.25
C ILE A 120 15.56 -11.11 -3.64
N ASN A 121 16.15 -12.31 -3.70
CA ASN A 121 16.76 -12.88 -4.91
C ASN A 121 15.78 -13.59 -5.84
N ASP A 122 14.55 -13.89 -5.38
CA ASP A 122 13.63 -14.79 -6.08
C ASP A 122 12.60 -14.04 -6.93
N ILE A 123 12.70 -12.70 -7.00
CA ILE A 123 11.72 -11.90 -7.72
C ILE A 123 11.76 -12.14 -9.23
N PRO A 124 10.62 -12.46 -9.87
CA PRO A 124 10.57 -12.65 -11.32
C PRO A 124 11.00 -11.40 -12.09
N ASN A 125 11.46 -11.59 -13.34
CA ASN A 125 11.85 -10.48 -14.23
C ASN A 125 10.67 -9.84 -14.97
N ASN A 126 9.61 -10.62 -15.19
CA ASN A 126 8.39 -10.20 -15.90
C ASN A 126 7.25 -10.02 -14.91
N ILE A 127 6.19 -9.31 -15.34
CA ILE A 127 4.96 -9.19 -14.56
C ILE A 127 4.43 -10.58 -14.20
N PHE A 128 3.98 -10.76 -12.97
CA PHE A 128 3.54 -12.06 -12.46
C PHE A 128 2.32 -11.91 -11.54
N LYS A 129 1.67 -13.03 -11.22
CA LYS A 129 0.56 -13.09 -10.27
C LYS A 129 1.06 -13.46 -8.87
N ALA A 130 0.56 -12.78 -7.86
CA ALA A 130 0.83 -13.06 -6.45
C ALA A 130 -0.41 -13.62 -5.72
N LYS A 131 -0.18 -14.19 -4.54
CA LYS A 131 -1.22 -14.57 -3.58
C LYS A 131 -1.40 -13.51 -2.50
N THR A 132 -0.43 -12.65 -2.26
CA THR A 132 -0.61 -11.48 -1.38
C THR A 132 0.30 -10.36 -1.85
N ILE A 133 -0.24 -9.15 -1.90
CA ILE A 133 0.46 -7.90 -2.15
C ILE A 133 0.16 -6.96 -0.97
N CYS A 134 1.09 -6.06 -0.66
CA CYS A 134 0.95 -5.12 0.45
C CYS A 134 0.48 -3.74 -0.05
N ASN A 135 -0.16 -2.97 0.83
CA ASN A 135 -0.79 -1.69 0.49
C ASN A 135 0.19 -0.53 0.22
N GLY A 136 1.48 -0.68 0.50
CA GLY A 136 2.44 0.43 0.41
C GLY A 136 2.80 0.88 -1.00
N MET A 137 2.40 0.10 -2.02
CA MET A 137 2.49 0.49 -3.43
C MET A 137 1.52 -0.35 -4.25
N MET A 138 0.24 0.00 -4.25
CA MET A 138 -0.81 -0.78 -4.92
C MET A 138 -1.81 0.12 -5.63
N LEU A 139 -2.00 -0.10 -6.93
CA LEU A 139 -3.01 0.56 -7.74
C LEU A 139 -4.22 -0.37 -7.90
N VAL A 140 -5.40 0.14 -7.59
CA VAL A 140 -6.67 -0.60 -7.64
C VAL A 140 -7.72 0.21 -8.39
N LYS A 141 -8.45 -0.38 -9.34
CA LYS A 141 -9.64 0.24 -9.94
C LYS A 141 -10.76 0.31 -8.91
N THR A 142 -11.48 1.44 -8.84
CA THR A 142 -12.52 1.59 -7.82
C THR A 142 -13.68 0.60 -7.97
N GLU A 143 -13.89 0.06 -9.16
CA GLU A 143 -14.89 -1.00 -9.44
C GLU A 143 -14.60 -2.33 -8.71
N VAL A 144 -13.36 -2.56 -8.28
CA VAL A 144 -13.04 -3.71 -7.42
C VAL A 144 -13.85 -3.62 -6.13
N PHE A 145 -13.95 -2.43 -5.54
CA PHE A 145 -14.69 -2.23 -4.29
C PHE A 145 -16.21 -2.30 -4.47
N ASP A 146 -16.75 -2.17 -5.69
CA ASP A 146 -18.18 -2.41 -5.94
C ASP A 146 -18.53 -3.91 -5.85
N LYS A 147 -17.54 -4.80 -5.99
CA LYS A 147 -17.72 -6.25 -5.87
C LYS A 147 -17.29 -6.83 -4.52
N LEU A 148 -16.64 -6.03 -3.68
CA LEU A 148 -16.19 -6.47 -2.36
C LEU A 148 -17.14 -5.98 -1.28
N GLU A 149 -17.47 -6.84 -0.32
CA GLU A 149 -18.22 -6.43 0.86
C GLU A 149 -17.30 -5.72 1.86
N TRP A 150 -17.82 -4.74 2.60
CA TRP A 150 -17.13 -4.16 3.74
C TRP A 150 -17.18 -5.13 4.95
N PRO A 151 -16.13 -5.25 5.79
CA PRO A 151 -14.84 -4.55 5.74
C PRO A 151 -13.92 -5.10 4.64
N TYR A 152 -13.17 -4.20 3.99
CA TYR A 152 -12.23 -4.58 2.93
C TYR A 152 -10.93 -5.18 3.50
N TRP A 153 -10.41 -4.56 4.56
CA TRP A 153 -9.25 -5.03 5.33
C TRP A 153 -9.68 -5.33 6.77
N GLU A 154 -9.29 -6.49 7.28
CA GLU A 154 -9.57 -6.93 8.65
C GLU A 154 -8.47 -7.88 9.13
N SER A 155 -7.85 -7.54 10.26
CA SER A 155 -6.88 -8.37 10.96
C SER A 155 -7.59 -9.21 12.02
N LYS A 156 -7.37 -10.53 12.00
CA LYS A 156 -7.94 -11.45 12.98
C LYS A 156 -6.88 -11.90 13.97
N TRP A 157 -7.29 -12.00 15.23
CA TRP A 157 -6.42 -12.26 16.38
C TRP A 157 -6.97 -13.42 17.20
N LYS A 158 -6.09 -14.19 17.84
CA LYS A 158 -6.45 -15.20 18.84
C LYS A 158 -6.02 -14.78 20.25
N PRO A 159 -6.52 -15.42 21.33
CA PRO A 159 -6.11 -15.13 22.70
C PRO A 159 -4.57 -15.09 22.85
N GLY A 160 -4.07 -14.08 23.57
CA GLY A 160 -2.64 -13.81 23.70
C GLY A 160 -2.07 -12.81 22.68
N GLY A 161 -2.90 -12.22 21.82
CA GLY A 161 -2.48 -11.17 20.90
C GLY A 161 -1.71 -11.69 19.68
N TYR A 162 -1.87 -12.96 19.34
CA TYR A 162 -1.27 -13.55 18.16
C TYR A 162 -2.16 -13.28 16.93
N GLU A 163 -1.60 -12.63 15.92
CA GLU A 163 -2.26 -12.45 14.63
C GLU A 163 -2.42 -13.81 13.93
N ILE A 164 -3.64 -14.12 13.52
CA ILE A 164 -3.95 -15.33 12.74
C ILE A 164 -4.21 -15.02 11.26
N LEU A 165 -4.59 -13.77 10.96
CA LEU A 165 -4.78 -13.26 9.62
C LEU A 165 -4.46 -11.77 9.62
N GLY A 166 -3.47 -11.35 8.83
CA GLY A 166 -3.17 -9.94 8.65
C GLY A 166 -4.12 -9.29 7.64
N ALA A 167 -4.37 -8.00 7.80
CA ALA A 167 -5.31 -7.24 6.97
C ALA A 167 -5.03 -7.34 5.46
N ASP A 168 -3.76 -7.24 5.05
CA ASP A 168 -3.37 -7.33 3.64
C ASP A 168 -3.69 -8.72 3.05
N VAL A 169 -3.47 -9.78 3.83
CA VAL A 169 -3.84 -11.16 3.43
C VAL A 169 -5.36 -11.26 3.29
N HIS A 170 -6.13 -10.70 4.22
CA HIS A 170 -7.59 -10.67 4.17
C HIS A 170 -8.12 -9.98 2.90
N PHE A 171 -7.67 -8.77 2.60
CA PHE A 171 -8.08 -8.06 1.38
C PHE A 171 -7.72 -8.86 0.12
N CYS A 172 -6.50 -9.39 0.06
CA CYS A 172 -6.04 -10.18 -1.08
C CYS A 172 -6.90 -11.43 -1.27
N MET A 173 -7.25 -12.15 -0.19
CA MET A 173 -8.16 -13.29 -0.23
C MET A 173 -9.52 -12.88 -0.80
N LYS A 174 -10.15 -11.82 -0.24
CA LYS A 174 -11.44 -11.32 -0.73
C LYS A 174 -11.41 -10.94 -2.21
N ALA A 175 -10.34 -10.27 -2.65
CA ALA A 175 -10.16 -9.92 -4.06
C ALA A 175 -10.10 -11.16 -4.97
N ARG A 176 -9.35 -12.20 -4.56
CA ARG A 176 -9.28 -13.46 -5.32
C ARG A 176 -10.61 -14.21 -5.31
N ASP A 177 -11.30 -14.27 -4.18
CA ASP A 177 -12.61 -14.92 -4.04
C ASP A 177 -13.67 -14.23 -4.92
N ALA A 178 -13.53 -12.91 -5.13
CA ALA A 178 -14.33 -12.14 -6.07
C ALA A 178 -13.88 -12.26 -7.55
N GLY A 179 -12.87 -13.10 -7.84
CA GLY A 179 -12.39 -13.40 -9.19
C GLY A 179 -11.31 -12.47 -9.73
N PHE A 180 -10.69 -11.61 -8.90
CA PHE A 180 -9.62 -10.73 -9.33
C PHE A 180 -8.23 -11.38 -9.22
N ASP A 181 -7.39 -11.10 -10.21
CA ASP A 181 -5.97 -11.43 -10.16
C ASP A 181 -5.17 -10.33 -9.45
N LEU A 182 -4.17 -10.73 -8.66
CA LEU A 182 -3.24 -9.81 -8.01
C LEU A 182 -1.95 -9.73 -8.84
N TRP A 183 -1.80 -8.69 -9.65
CA TRP A 183 -0.63 -8.51 -10.50
C TRP A 183 0.50 -7.78 -9.77
N VAL A 184 1.75 -8.13 -10.11
CA VAL A 184 2.95 -7.46 -9.61
C VAL A 184 3.86 -7.10 -10.77
N ASP A 185 4.23 -5.82 -10.88
CA ASP A 185 5.31 -5.39 -11.78
C ASP A 185 6.64 -5.30 -11.02
N PRO A 186 7.55 -6.28 -11.21
CA PRO A 186 8.81 -6.34 -10.46
C PRO A 186 9.79 -5.22 -10.82
N LYS A 187 9.51 -4.42 -11.86
CA LYS A 187 10.33 -3.27 -12.26
C LYS A 187 9.87 -1.97 -11.60
N VAL A 188 8.68 -1.94 -11.00
CA VAL A 188 8.25 -0.87 -10.10
C VAL A 188 8.85 -1.15 -8.73
N LYS A 189 10.12 -0.77 -8.54
CA LYS A 189 10.84 -0.95 -7.27
C LYS A 189 10.87 0.35 -6.47
N CYS A 190 10.41 0.28 -5.23
CA CYS A 190 10.37 1.40 -4.30
C CYS A 190 11.35 1.17 -3.15
N GLU A 191 11.94 2.27 -2.67
CA GLU A 191 12.63 2.25 -1.37
C GLU A 191 11.59 2.16 -0.26
N HIS A 192 11.96 1.59 0.89
CA HIS A 192 11.13 1.56 2.08
C HIS A 192 11.96 1.97 3.29
N ILE A 193 11.63 3.12 3.86
CA ILE A 193 12.47 3.81 4.83
C ILE A 193 12.03 3.47 6.25
N LYS A 194 12.98 3.15 7.11
CA LYS A 194 12.75 3.09 8.56
C LYS A 194 13.54 4.18 9.26
N SER A 195 12.81 5.08 9.92
CA SER A 195 13.38 6.14 10.75
C SER A 195 13.33 5.73 12.22
N VAL A 196 14.41 5.98 12.96
CA VAL A 196 14.47 5.70 14.39
C VAL A 196 14.75 7.00 15.15
N GLY A 197 13.84 7.36 16.06
CA GLY A 197 14.00 8.56 16.89
C GLY A 197 15.09 8.36 17.95
N LEU A 198 16.21 9.07 17.81
CA LEU A 198 17.37 8.93 18.71
C LEU A 198 17.03 9.24 20.18
N LEU A 199 16.19 10.24 20.43
CA LEU A 199 15.73 10.55 21.79
C LEU A 199 14.89 9.40 22.38
N GLY A 200 14.09 8.73 21.57
CA GLY A 200 13.34 7.54 21.98
C GLY A 200 14.27 6.41 22.41
N ILE A 201 15.29 6.12 21.59
CA ILE A 201 16.33 5.14 21.93
C ILE A 201 17.02 5.52 23.25
N ALA A 202 17.45 6.78 23.38
CA ALA A 202 18.14 7.25 24.57
C ALA A 202 17.28 7.09 25.83
N LYS A 203 16.02 7.52 25.80
CA LYS A 203 15.07 7.38 26.92
C LYS A 203 14.83 5.91 27.28
N THR A 204 14.71 5.03 26.30
CA THR A 204 14.36 3.62 26.54
C THR A 204 15.55 2.78 27.00
N TYR A 205 16.75 3.04 26.49
CA TYR A 205 17.89 2.12 26.65
C TYR A 205 19.13 2.72 27.32
N ILE A 206 19.32 4.05 27.26
CA ILE A 206 20.56 4.69 27.73
C ILE A 206 20.34 5.42 29.06
N MET A 207 19.25 6.19 29.16
CA MET A 207 18.98 7.07 30.31
C MET A 207 18.38 6.34 31.52
N LYS A 208 18.34 5.00 31.52
CA LYS A 208 17.86 4.22 32.68
C LYS A 208 18.84 4.39 33.84
N GLY A 209 18.38 5.04 34.92
CA GLY A 209 19.17 5.21 36.16
C GLY A 209 19.56 6.65 36.51
N LYS A 210 18.93 7.66 35.89
CA LYS A 210 18.85 9.02 36.43
C LYS A 210 17.39 9.40 36.66
#